data_AF-A0A925TNT8-F1
#
_entry.id   AF-A0A925TNT8-F1
#
_cell.length_a   1.000
_cell.length_b   1.000
_cell.length_c   1.000
_cell.angle_alpha   90.00
_cell.angle_beta   90.00
_cell.angle_gamma   90.00
#
_symmetry.space_group_name_H-M   'P 1'
#
loop_
_entity.id
_entity.type
_entity.pdbx_description
1 polymer ?
#
loop_
_entity_poly.entity_id
_entity_poly.type
_entity_poly.pdbx_seq_one_letter_code
_entity_poly.pdbx_strand_id
1 'polypeptide(L)'
;MSTEKQNLWPKDIVDTSDLVTPVSILKEQASLLGEQTQNLVEAKVETSSITNGQLMHVFYLVAPALDNYKYRLFTIYHGVELYPLDLVDPEEKIFFDPSDHTVIAQTSRPVKSQEELLERLRHIFSSPQTKKVINALIAQSR
;
A
#
# COMPACT_ATOMS: atom_id res chain seq x y z
N MET A 1 -15.92 17.91 -46.85
CA MET A 1 -16.94 17.55 -45.85
C MET A 1 -16.17 17.12 -44.61
N SER A 2 -16.13 17.97 -43.59
CA SER A 2 -15.42 17.66 -42.34
C SER A 2 -16.37 16.87 -41.45
N THR A 3 -16.03 15.62 -41.16
CA THR A 3 -16.80 14.78 -40.23
C THR A 3 -16.68 15.38 -38.83
N GLU A 4 -17.75 15.99 -38.32
CA GLU A 4 -17.80 16.46 -36.94
C GLU A 4 -17.56 15.27 -36.00
N LYS A 5 -16.62 15.44 -35.07
CA LYS A 5 -16.26 14.41 -34.09
C LYS A 5 -17.33 14.35 -33.00
N GLN A 6 -18.27 13.43 -33.12
CA GLN A 6 -19.28 13.18 -32.09
C GLN A 6 -18.62 12.58 -30.84
N ASN A 7 -18.77 13.25 -29.69
CA ASN A 7 -18.38 12.69 -28.40
C ASN A 7 -19.51 11.80 -27.86
N LEU A 8 -19.23 10.53 -27.64
CA LEU A 8 -20.21 9.51 -27.19
C LEU A 8 -20.15 9.23 -25.68
N TRP A 9 -19.22 9.86 -24.96
CA TRP A 9 -19.06 9.66 -23.53
C TRP A 9 -20.13 10.45 -22.74
N PRO A 10 -20.73 9.86 -21.68
CA PRO A 10 -21.60 10.60 -20.77
C PRO A 10 -20.92 11.84 -20.20
N LYS A 11 -21.70 12.89 -19.90
CA LYS A 11 -21.16 14.15 -19.36
C LYS A 11 -20.85 14.06 -17.86
N ASP A 12 -21.35 13.02 -17.20
CA ASP A 12 -21.36 12.77 -15.77
C ASP A 12 -20.41 11.63 -15.34
N ILE A 13 -19.36 11.37 -16.12
CA ILE A 13 -18.37 10.30 -15.82
C ILE A 13 -17.49 10.63 -14.61
N VAL A 14 -17.33 11.91 -14.29
CA VAL A 14 -16.41 12.36 -13.24
C VAL A 14 -17.22 12.77 -12.01
N ASP A 15 -17.28 11.86 -11.04
CA ASP A 15 -17.72 12.14 -9.68
C ASP A 15 -16.70 11.55 -8.70
N THR A 16 -15.85 12.42 -8.15
CA THR A 16 -14.71 12.02 -7.30
C THR A 16 -14.67 12.78 -5.97
N SER A 17 -15.74 13.49 -5.60
CA SER A 17 -15.68 14.47 -4.51
C SER A 17 -15.41 13.86 -3.13
N ASP A 18 -15.68 12.56 -2.95
CA ASP A 18 -15.67 11.93 -1.62
C ASP A 18 -14.90 10.59 -1.57
N LEU A 19 -14.15 10.23 -2.61
CA LEU A 19 -13.50 8.92 -2.70
C LEU A 19 -12.13 8.90 -1.99
N VAL A 20 -12.09 8.40 -0.76
CA VAL A 20 -10.85 8.09 -0.06
C VAL A 20 -10.32 6.74 -0.55
N THR A 21 -9.16 6.78 -1.22
CA THR A 21 -8.54 5.57 -1.79
C THR A 21 -7.61 4.88 -0.78
N PRO A 22 -7.37 3.56 -0.91
CA PRO A 22 -6.36 2.86 -0.11
C PRO A 22 -5.00 3.55 -0.21
N VAL A 23 -4.55 3.92 -1.43
CA VAL A 23 -3.25 4.58 -1.62
C VAL A 23 -3.15 5.96 -0.96
N SER A 24 -4.24 6.73 -0.89
CA SER A 24 -4.24 8.02 -0.16
C SER A 24 -4.08 7.82 1.34
N ILE A 25 -4.76 6.81 1.92
CA ILE A 25 -4.59 6.44 3.33
C ILE A 25 -3.14 6.04 3.61
N LEU A 26 -2.55 5.20 2.76
CA LEU A 26 -1.16 4.78 2.91
C LEU A 26 -0.18 5.96 2.85
N LYS A 27 -0.37 6.90 1.92
CA LYS A 27 0.48 8.09 1.79
C LYS A 27 0.37 9.02 3.00
N GLU A 28 -0.83 9.19 3.54
CA GLU A 28 -1.03 9.97 4.77
C GLU A 28 -0.28 9.34 5.94
N GLN A 29 -0.42 8.03 6.16
CA GLN A 29 0.30 7.32 7.22
C GLN A 29 1.82 7.37 7.01
N ALA A 30 2.27 7.38 5.76
CA ALA A 30 3.69 7.53 5.44
C ALA A 30 4.26 8.90 5.88
N SER A 31 3.51 9.98 5.64
CA SER A 31 3.87 11.34 6.09
C SER A 31 3.90 11.42 7.62
N LEU A 32 2.90 10.87 8.31
CA LEU A 32 2.82 10.88 9.78
C LEU A 32 4.02 10.17 10.42
N LEU A 33 4.50 9.08 9.83
CA LEU A 33 5.70 8.40 10.33
C LEU A 33 6.94 9.29 10.23
N GLY A 34 7.14 9.98 9.10
CA GLY A 34 8.27 10.90 8.91
C GLY A 34 8.30 12.01 9.95
N GLU A 35 7.14 12.60 10.26
CA GLU A 35 6.99 13.59 11.34
C GLU A 35 7.36 12.99 12.71
N GLN A 36 6.84 11.80 13.03
CA GLN A 36 7.06 11.15 14.32
C GLN A 36 8.53 10.75 14.55
N THR A 37 9.26 10.41 13.49
CA THR A 37 10.67 9.98 13.57
C THR A 37 11.66 11.09 13.25
N GLN A 38 11.16 12.32 13.02
CA GLN A 38 11.97 13.46 12.56
C GLN A 38 12.78 13.12 11.29
N ASN A 39 12.18 12.35 10.39
CA ASN A 39 12.76 11.86 9.13
C ASN A 39 14.03 10.98 9.29
N LEU A 40 14.33 10.48 10.49
CA LEU A 40 15.35 9.42 10.67
C LEU A 40 14.92 8.11 10.00
N VAL A 41 13.60 7.86 9.98
CA VAL A 41 12.95 6.81 9.20
C VAL A 41 11.72 7.40 8.53
N GLU A 42 11.75 7.47 7.20
CA GLU A 42 10.61 7.87 6.39
C GLU A 42 9.78 6.64 5.98
N ALA A 43 8.60 6.87 5.43
CA ALA A 43 7.87 5.84 4.70
C ALA A 43 7.59 6.28 3.26
N LYS A 44 7.57 5.32 2.34
CA LYS A 44 7.26 5.54 0.92
C LYS A 44 6.29 4.48 0.40
N VAL A 45 5.32 4.94 -0.40
CA VAL A 45 4.34 4.07 -1.04
C VAL A 45 4.64 4.01 -2.53
N GLU A 46 5.02 2.83 -3.02
CA GLU A 46 5.26 2.59 -4.44
C GLU A 46 4.04 1.87 -5.04
N THR A 47 3.60 2.34 -6.21
CA THR A 47 2.44 1.79 -6.91
C THR A 47 2.85 1.21 -8.25
N SER A 48 2.34 0.03 -8.58
CA SER A 48 2.55 -0.60 -9.87
C SER A 48 1.31 -1.38 -10.30
N SER A 49 1.12 -1.55 -11.61
CA SER A 49 0.14 -2.49 -12.16
C SER A 49 0.81 -3.84 -12.41
N ILE A 50 0.19 -4.94 -11.98
CA ILE A 50 0.75 -6.28 -12.16
C ILE A 50 0.15 -6.97 -13.39
N THR A 51 -1.17 -6.88 -13.54
CA THR A 51 -1.95 -7.44 -14.64
C THR A 51 -3.06 -6.48 -15.05
N ASN A 52 -3.87 -6.84 -16.04
CA ASN A 52 -5.00 -6.02 -16.51
C ASN A 52 -5.98 -5.75 -15.35
N GLY A 53 -5.97 -4.51 -14.85
CA GLY A 53 -6.91 -4.02 -13.85
C GLY A 53 -6.52 -4.24 -12.40
N GLN A 54 -5.35 -4.81 -12.10
CA GLN A 54 -4.87 -5.03 -10.73
C GLN A 54 -3.73 -4.08 -10.35
N LEU A 55 -3.91 -3.36 -9.24
CA LEU A 55 -2.96 -2.45 -8.64
C LEU A 55 -2.28 -3.11 -7.43
N MET A 56 -0.99 -2.83 -7.29
CA MET A 56 -0.19 -3.18 -6.13
C MET A 56 0.40 -1.94 -5.49
N HIS A 57 0.25 -1.84 -4.18
CA HIS A 57 0.84 -0.80 -3.34
C HIS A 57 1.80 -1.43 -2.34
N VAL A 58 3.08 -1.06 -2.43
CA VAL A 58 4.11 -1.52 -1.50
C VAL A 58 4.44 -0.40 -0.52
N PHE A 59 4.34 -0.69 0.78
CA PHE A 59 4.68 0.26 1.85
C PHE A 59 6.09 -0.03 2.35
N TYR A 60 7.00 0.91 2.14
CA TYR A 60 8.39 0.82 2.58
C TYR A 60 8.65 1.71 3.78
N LEU A 61 9.49 1.22 4.69
CA LEU A 61 10.26 2.03 5.62
C LEU A 61 11.59 2.38 4.95
N VAL A 62 12.00 3.64 5.01
CA VAL A 62 13.18 4.15 4.32
C VAL A 62 14.09 4.84 5.33
N ALA A 63 15.37 4.47 5.35
CA ALA A 63 16.38 5.11 6.17
C ALA A 63 17.32 5.95 5.27
N PRO A 64 17.15 7.29 5.21
CA PRO A 64 17.93 8.13 4.30
C PRO A 64 19.44 8.06 4.54
N ALA A 65 19.86 7.98 5.82
CA ALA A 65 21.26 7.90 6.22
C ALA A 65 21.96 6.60 5.80
N LEU A 66 21.19 5.56 5.47
CA LEU A 66 21.69 4.26 5.02
C LEU A 66 21.60 4.13 3.50
N ASP A 67 22.02 5.15 2.76
CA ASP A 67 21.90 5.23 1.30
C ASP A 67 20.47 4.94 0.80
N ASN A 68 19.49 5.53 1.49
CA ASN A 68 18.07 5.29 1.24
C ASN A 68 17.64 3.81 1.30
N TYR A 69 18.26 3.01 2.19
CA TYR A 69 17.86 1.62 2.42
C TYR A 69 16.35 1.49 2.59
N LYS A 70 15.73 0.57 1.85
CA LYS A 70 14.29 0.31 1.86
C LYS A 70 13.99 -1.04 2.49
N TYR A 71 13.16 -1.03 3.52
CA TYR A 71 12.58 -2.23 4.10
C TYR A 71 11.09 -2.31 3.72
N ARG A 72 10.69 -3.38 3.03
CA ARG A 72 9.27 -3.61 2.70
C ARG A 72 8.52 -4.03 3.96
N LEU A 73 7.57 -3.20 4.41
CA LEU A 73 6.76 -3.50 5.58
C LEU A 73 5.58 -4.41 5.23
N PHE A 74 4.76 -4.02 4.25
CA PHE A 74 3.63 -4.84 3.77
C PHE A 74 3.32 -4.53 2.31
N THR A 75 2.38 -5.26 1.73
CA THR A 75 1.88 -5.03 0.37
C THR A 75 0.37 -5.16 0.33
N ILE A 76 -0.28 -4.30 -0.44
CA ILE A 76 -1.72 -4.34 -0.72
C ILE A 76 -1.95 -4.57 -2.21
N TYR A 77 -2.94 -5.40 -2.53
CA TYR A 77 -3.40 -5.67 -3.89
C TYR A 77 -4.90 -5.38 -4.00
N HIS A 78 -5.33 -4.69 -5.06
CA HIS A 78 -6.75 -4.52 -5.35
C HIS A 78 -7.02 -4.26 -6.84
N GLY A 79 -8.27 -4.46 -7.26
CA GLY A 79 -8.75 -4.03 -8.56
C GLY A 79 -9.03 -2.52 -8.63
N VAL A 80 -9.55 -2.02 -9.74
CA VAL A 80 -9.97 -0.60 -9.84
C VAL A 80 -11.09 -0.21 -8.86
N GLU A 81 -11.81 -1.19 -8.32
CA GLU A 81 -12.94 -1.03 -7.38
C GLU A 81 -12.50 -0.71 -5.93
N LEU A 82 -11.19 -0.58 -5.68
CA LEU A 82 -10.54 -0.28 -4.38
C LEU A 82 -10.69 -1.35 -3.29
N TYR A 83 -11.91 -1.85 -3.08
CA TYR A 83 -12.26 -2.91 -2.14
C TYR A 83 -13.11 -3.99 -2.82
N PRO A 84 -13.03 -5.26 -2.40
CA PRO A 84 -12.10 -5.76 -1.39
C PRO A 84 -10.64 -5.71 -1.87
N LEU A 85 -9.72 -5.68 -0.92
CA LEU A 85 -8.28 -5.72 -1.18
C LEU A 85 -7.63 -6.86 -0.40
N ASP A 86 -6.54 -7.38 -0.96
CA ASP A 86 -5.67 -8.34 -0.27
C ASP A 86 -4.55 -7.58 0.41
N LEU A 87 -4.34 -7.86 1.69
CA LEU A 87 -3.24 -7.31 2.47
C LEU A 87 -2.30 -8.44 2.86
N VAL A 88 -1.04 -8.28 2.49
CA VAL A 88 0.05 -9.20 2.84
C VAL A 88 0.79 -8.63 4.04
N ASP A 89 0.50 -9.20 5.20
CA ASP A 89 1.06 -8.80 6.49
C ASP A 89 2.53 -9.26 6.61
N PRO A 90 3.45 -8.45 7.18
CA PRO A 90 4.84 -8.86 7.44
C PRO A 90 4.97 -10.11 8.31
N GLU A 91 3.99 -10.40 9.16
CA GLU A 91 3.98 -11.55 10.07
C GLU A 91 3.28 -12.78 9.44
N GLU A 92 2.53 -12.60 8.34
CA GLU A 92 1.90 -13.71 7.63
C GLU A 92 2.94 -14.47 6.79
N LYS A 93 3.00 -15.80 6.96
CA LYS A 93 3.84 -16.67 6.14
C LYS A 93 3.22 -16.78 4.75
N ILE A 94 3.84 -16.11 3.77
CA ILE A 94 3.48 -16.27 2.37
C ILE A 94 4.13 -17.55 1.85
N PHE A 95 3.32 -18.48 1.33
CA PHE A 95 3.82 -19.56 0.48
C PHE A 95 3.73 -19.10 -0.97
N PHE A 96 4.87 -19.02 -1.64
CA PHE A 96 4.91 -18.86 -3.09
C PHE A 96 4.71 -20.24 -3.71
N ASP A 97 3.67 -20.41 -4.53
CA ASP A 97 3.56 -21.59 -5.39
C ASP A 97 4.19 -21.28 -6.76
N PRO A 98 5.39 -21.80 -7.05
CA PRO A 98 6.05 -21.57 -8.32
C PRO A 98 5.32 -22.21 -9.52
N SER A 99 4.34 -23.10 -9.30
CA SER A 99 3.64 -23.80 -10.38
C SER A 99 2.51 -22.97 -11.01
N ASP A 100 1.93 -22.03 -10.27
CA ASP A 100 0.77 -21.24 -10.71
C ASP A 100 1.05 -19.72 -10.71
N HIS A 101 2.27 -19.29 -10.33
CA HIS A 101 2.62 -17.87 -10.15
C HIS A 101 1.64 -17.11 -9.24
N THR A 102 0.89 -17.83 -8.40
CA THR A 102 -0.08 -17.28 -7.46
C THR A 102 0.54 -17.17 -6.09
N VAL A 103 0.37 -16.00 -5.48
CA VAL A 103 0.73 -15.78 -4.08
C VAL A 103 -0.42 -16.35 -3.24
N ILE A 104 -0.34 -17.62 -2.88
CA ILE A 104 -1.28 -18.22 -1.92
C ILE A 104 -0.83 -17.86 -0.51
N ALA A 105 -1.19 -16.66 -0.06
CA ALA A 105 -1.35 -16.39 1.36
C ALA A 105 -2.52 -17.26 1.84
N GLN A 106 -2.24 -18.45 2.38
CA GLN A 106 -3.26 -19.43 2.82
C GLN A 106 -4.27 -18.85 3.84
N THR A 107 -4.08 -17.63 4.34
CA THR A 107 -4.90 -17.02 5.38
C THR A 107 -5.21 -15.54 5.19
N SER A 108 -4.91 -14.91 4.04
CA SER A 108 -5.24 -13.49 3.89
C SER A 108 -6.75 -13.33 3.76
N ARG A 109 -7.40 -13.05 4.89
CA ARG A 109 -8.80 -12.64 4.92
C ARG A 109 -8.86 -11.30 4.19
N PRO A 110 -9.60 -11.20 3.06
CA PRO A 110 -9.66 -9.97 2.28
C PRO A 110 -10.23 -8.85 3.14
N VAL A 111 -9.64 -7.67 3.00
CA VAL A 111 -10.06 -6.43 3.65
C VAL A 111 -11.19 -5.83 2.82
N LYS A 112 -12.40 -5.76 3.40
CA LYS A 112 -13.63 -5.49 2.64
C LYS A 112 -14.04 -4.03 2.64
N SER A 113 -13.47 -3.21 3.51
CA SER A 113 -13.80 -1.79 3.60
C SER A 113 -12.62 -0.95 4.09
N GLN A 114 -12.80 0.37 4.04
CA GLN A 114 -11.87 1.33 4.60
C GLN A 114 -11.66 1.15 6.10
N GLU A 115 -12.72 0.91 6.86
CA GLU A 115 -12.66 0.71 8.31
C GLU A 115 -11.82 -0.52 8.65
N GLU A 116 -12.03 -1.63 7.91
CA GLU A 116 -11.23 -2.84 8.08
C GLU A 116 -9.76 -2.62 7.68
N LEU A 117 -9.49 -1.81 6.65
CA LEU A 117 -8.13 -1.42 6.28
C LEU A 117 -7.47 -0.64 7.42
N LEU A 118 -8.14 0.36 7.97
CA LEU A 118 -7.61 1.17 9.07
C LEU A 118 -7.34 0.30 10.33
N GLU A 119 -8.17 -0.69 10.60
CA GLU A 119 -7.95 -1.65 11.69
C GLU A 119 -6.71 -2.52 11.45
N ARG A 120 -6.56 -3.09 10.24
CA ARG A 120 -5.39 -3.90 9.87
C ARG A 120 -4.10 -3.08 9.90
N LEU A 121 -4.13 -1.86 9.37
CA LEU A 121 -2.98 -0.95 9.42
C LEU A 121 -2.59 -0.61 10.86
N ARG A 122 -3.56 -0.35 11.73
CA ARG A 122 -3.29 -0.11 13.16
C ARG A 122 -2.60 -1.31 13.81
N HIS A 123 -3.03 -2.53 13.49
CA HIS A 123 -2.39 -3.75 13.97
C HIS A 123 -0.93 -3.83 13.51
N ILE A 124 -0.68 -3.69 12.20
CA ILE A 124 0.67 -3.78 11.61
C ILE A 124 1.60 -2.70 12.17
N PHE A 125 1.17 -1.43 12.19
CA PHE A 125 2.00 -0.32 12.65
C PHE A 125 2.30 -0.38 14.15
N SER A 126 1.40 -0.96 14.95
CA SER A 126 1.61 -1.10 16.39
C SER A 126 2.30 -2.40 16.79
N SER A 127 2.57 -3.32 15.84
CA SER A 127 3.15 -4.64 16.10
C SER A 127 4.56 -4.53 16.71
N PRO A 128 4.95 -5.47 17.60
CA PRO A 128 6.30 -5.52 18.15
C PRO A 128 7.39 -5.60 17.06
N GLN A 129 7.13 -6.31 15.96
CA GLN A 129 8.07 -6.45 14.86
C GLN A 129 8.30 -5.12 14.14
N THR A 130 7.23 -4.39 13.79
CA THR A 130 7.34 -3.07 13.14
C THR A 130 8.14 -2.10 13.99
N LYS A 131 7.84 -2.02 15.30
CA LYS A 131 8.59 -1.18 16.24
C LYS A 131 10.06 -1.56 16.31
N LYS A 132 10.37 -2.86 16.34
CA LYS A 132 11.74 -3.37 16.35
C LYS A 132 12.51 -2.95 15.08
N VAL A 133 11.89 -3.07 13.90
CA VAL A 133 12.52 -2.65 12.63
C VAL A 133 12.79 -1.16 12.61
N ILE A 134 11.80 -0.33 12.98
CA ILE A 134 11.98 1.14 13.03
C ILE A 134 13.12 1.52 13.98
N ASN A 135 13.14 0.97 15.19
CA ASN A 135 14.20 1.25 16.16
C ASN A 135 15.58 0.80 15.67
N ALA A 136 15.66 -0.35 14.97
CA ALA A 136 16.91 -0.82 14.38
C ALA A 136 17.40 0.11 13.26
N LEU A 137 16.50 0.62 12.41
CA LEU A 137 16.86 1.61 11.39
C LEU A 137 17.34 2.92 12.02
N ILE A 138 16.60 3.45 13.01
CA ILE A 138 17.00 4.66 13.75
C ILE A 138 18.38 4.49 14.39
N ALA A 139 18.65 3.35 15.02
CA ALA A 139 19.92 3.10 15.68
C ALA A 139 21.11 3.04 14.70
N GLN A 140 20.88 2.58 13.47
CA GLN A 140 21.89 2.53 12.41
C GLN A 140 22.07 3.87 11.67
N SER A 141 21.06 4.75 11.70
CA SER A 141 21.12 6.09 11.10
C SER A 141 21.83 7.13 11.96
N ARG A 142 22.40 6.73 13.11
CA ARG A 142 23.19 7.57 14.02
C ARG A 142 24.67 7.28 13.87
#